data_AF-A0A1J4UIT5-F1
#
_entry.id   AF-A0A1J4UIT5-F1
#
_cell.length_a   1.000
_cell.length_b   1.000
_cell.length_c   1.000
_cell.angle_alpha   90.00
_cell.angle_beta   90.00
_cell.angle_gamma   90.00
#
_symmetry.space_group_name_H-M   'P 1'
#
loop_
_entity.id
_entity.type
_entity.pdbx_description
1 polymer ?
#
loop_
_entity_poly.entity_id
_entity_poly.type
_entity_poly.pdbx_seq_one_letter_code
_entity_poly.pdbx_strand_id
1 'polypeptide(L)' 'MNNLKVRGINNYSVPKQSKITLIIYAALGRKVTTLINEEKPKGNYTAEFSAANLSSGIYFYQLRAAAFIQTKKMLLLR' A
#
# COMPACT_ATOMS: atom_id res chain seq x y z
N MET A 1 20.59 -10.62 -10.18
CA MET A 1 19.54 -9.61 -10.43
C MET A 1 18.35 -9.92 -9.54
N ASN A 2 18.38 -9.45 -8.29
CA ASN A 2 17.35 -9.75 -7.29
C ASN A 2 16.12 -8.87 -7.54
N ASN A 3 15.26 -9.29 -8.47
CA ASN A 3 13.93 -8.73 -8.62
C ASN A 3 13.03 -9.26 -7.50
N LEU A 4 13.20 -8.74 -6.29
CA LEU A 4 12.23 -8.91 -5.23
C LEU A 4 10.99 -8.08 -5.59
N LYS A 5 10.08 -8.69 -6.37
CA LYS A 5 8.66 -8.35 -6.35
C LYS A 5 8.18 -8.62 -4.93
N VAL A 6 8.23 -7.61 -4.06
CA VAL A 6 7.50 -7.68 -2.81
C VAL A 6 6.03 -7.74 -3.22
N ARG A 7 5.40 -8.91 -3.10
CA ARG A 7 3.95 -9.13 -3.27
C ARG A 7 3.21 -8.41 -2.13
N GLY A 8 3.36 -7.09 -2.08
CA GLY A 8 2.77 -6.21 -1.09
C GLY A 8 1.41 -5.76 -1.61
N ILE A 9 0.35 -6.18 -0.93
CA ILE A 9 -1.06 -5.78 -1.11
C ILE A 9 -1.72 -6.40 -2.35
N ASN A 10 -1.81 -7.73 -2.36
CA ASN A 10 -2.29 -8.42 -3.54
C ASN A 10 -3.76 -8.15 -3.87
N ASN A 11 -4.64 -7.92 -2.88
CA ASN A 11 -6.06 -7.70 -3.14
C ASN A 11 -6.71 -6.87 -2.03
N TYR A 12 -7.47 -5.85 -2.40
CA TYR A 12 -8.47 -5.21 -1.53
C TYR A 12 -9.82 -5.15 -2.23
N SER A 13 -10.89 -5.26 -1.45
CA SER A 13 -12.25 -5.17 -1.96
C SER A 13 -12.85 -3.82 -1.59
N VAL A 14 -13.53 -3.21 -2.54
CA VAL A 14 -14.31 -1.99 -2.39
C VAL A 14 -15.78 -2.40 -2.43
N PRO A 15 -16.50 -2.41 -1.30
CA PRO A 15 -17.88 -2.89 -1.25
C PRO A 15 -18.89 -1.90 -1.86
N LYS A 16 -18.52 -0.62 -1.93
CA LYS A 16 -19.29 0.49 -2.52
C LYS A 16 -18.34 1.54 -3.09
N GLN A 17 -18.78 2.28 -4.11
CA GLN A 17 -17.96 3.36 -4.67
C GLN A 17 -17.46 4.30 -3.57
N SER A 18 -16.14 4.49 -3.49
CA SER A 18 -15.48 5.25 -2.43
C SER A 18 -14.14 5.80 -2.90
N LYS A 19 -13.72 6.93 -2.33
CA LYS A 19 -12.33 7.39 -2.41
C LYS A 19 -11.41 6.42 -1.70
N ILE A 20 -10.46 5.87 -2.45
CA ILE A 20 -9.42 4.98 -1.93
C ILE A 20 -8.11 5.76 -1.87
N THR A 21 -7.48 5.74 -0.69
CA THR A 21 -6.14 6.28 -0.50
C THR A 21 -5.24 5.20 0.07
N LEU A 22 -4.14 4.90 -0.62
CA LEU A 22 -3.14 3.92 -0.18
C LEU A 22 -1.79 4.62 -0.06
N ILE A 23 -1.24 4.68 1.15
CA ILE A 23 0.00 5.41 1.44
C ILE A 23 1.01 4.45 2.06
N ILE A 24 2.26 4.55 1.63
CA ILE A 24 3.40 3.84 2.20
C ILE A 24 4.16 4.79 3.13
N TYR A 25 4.52 4.30 4.32
CA TYR A 25 5.28 5.01 5.35
C TYR A 25 6.51 4.21 5.76
N ALA A 26 7.57 4.91 6.13
CA ALA A 26 8.72 4.32 6.82
C ALA A 26 8.40 4.04 8.31
N ALA A 27 9.26 3.28 8.99
CA ALA A 27 9.08 2.92 10.40
C ALA A 27 8.79 4.11 11.34
N LEU A 28 9.42 5.27 11.07
CA LEU A 28 9.26 6.50 11.84
C LEU A 28 8.01 7.32 11.46
N GLY A 29 7.10 6.76 10.66
CA GLY A 29 5.88 7.44 10.21
C GLY A 29 6.10 8.44 9.06
N ARG A 30 7.32 8.59 8.54
CA ARG A 30 7.58 9.43 7.36
C ARG A 30 6.86 8.86 6.14
N LYS A 31 6.02 9.66 5.49
CA LYS A 31 5.39 9.31 4.21
C LYS A 31 6.47 9.06 3.16
N VAL A 32 6.44 7.87 2.56
CA VAL A 32 7.34 7.47 1.47
C VAL A 32 6.70 7.80 0.13
N THR A 33 5.48 7.34 -0.10
CA THR A 33 4.73 7.62 -1.33
C THR A 33 3.23 7.40 -1.13
N THR A 34 2.42 8.05 -1.96
CA THR A 34 1.00 7.74 -2.12
C THR A 34 0.86 6.86 -3.36
N LEU A 35 0.46 5.61 -3.16
CA LEU A 35 0.33 4.62 -4.22
C LEU A 35 -1.02 4.72 -4.96
N ILE A 36 -2.09 5.04 -4.22
CA ILE A 36 -3.45 5.21 -4.76
C ILE A 36 -4.06 6.45 -4.11
N ASN A 37 -4.76 7.27 -4.89
CA ASN A 37 -5.55 8.40 -4.41
C ASN A 37 -6.65 8.75 -5.42
N GLU A 38 -7.64 7.88 -5.54
CA GLU A 38 -8.68 7.99 -6.57
C GLU A 38 -10.02 7.41 -6.09
N GLU A 39 -11.11 7.79 -6.75
CA GLU A 39 -12.40 7.15 -6.58
C GLU A 39 -12.38 5.77 -7.27
N LYS A 40 -12.78 4.72 -6.54
CA LYS A 40 -12.93 3.38 -7.11
C LYS A 40 -14.40 2.93 -7.00
N PRO A 41 -14.98 2.35 -8.06
CA PRO A 41 -16.29 1.71 -7.97
C PRO A 41 -16.22 0.43 -7.13
N LYS A 42 -17.38 -0.20 -6.91
CA LYS A 42 -17.43 -1.51 -6.25
C LYS A 42 -16.62 -2.53 -7.06
N GLY A 43 -15.73 -3.27 -6.42
CA GLY A 43 -14.88 -4.24 -7.10
C GLY A 43 -13.71 -4.74 -6.24
N ASN A 44 -12.93 -5.65 -6.82
CA ASN A 44 -11.68 -6.13 -6.23
C ASN A 44 -10.52 -5.57 -7.03
N TYR A 45 -9.48 -5.10 -6.32
CA TYR A 45 -8.36 -4.41 -6.92
C TYR A 45 -7.04 -4.93 -6.37
N THR A 46 -6.03 -4.91 -7.23
CA THR A 46 -4.64 -5.16 -6.87
C THR A 46 -3.86 -3.85 -6.93
N ALA A 47 -2.97 -3.64 -5.96
CA ALA A 47 -2.04 -2.51 -5.97
C ALA A 47 -0.63 -3.06 -6.09
N GLU A 48 0.14 -2.59 -7.09
CA GLU A 48 1.53 -2.97 -7.24
C GLU A 48 2.45 -1.89 -6.70
N PHE A 49 3.40 -2.26 -5.84
CA PHE A 49 4.37 -1.34 -5.27
C PHE A 49 5.80 -1.80 -5.57
N SER A 50 6.60 -0.93 -6.18
CA SER A 50 8.04 -1.17 -6.37
C SER A 50 8.84 -0.56 -5.22
N ALA A 51 9.53 -1.41 -4.47
CA ALA A 51 10.43 -1.03 -3.39
C ALA A 51 11.90 -0.94 -3.84
N ALA A 52 12.17 -0.85 -5.14
CA ALA A 52 13.52 -0.93 -5.70
C ALA A 52 14.50 0.12 -5.15
N ASN A 53 14.01 1.28 -4.71
CA ASN A 53 14.85 2.36 -4.18
C ASN A 53 14.76 2.50 -2.64
N LEU A 54 14.20 1.51 -1.94
CA LEU A 54 14.05 1.54 -0.49
C LEU A 54 15.07 0.61 0.19
N SER A 55 15.71 1.06 1.26
CA SER A 55 16.58 0.24 2.10
C SER A 55 15.82 -0.90 2.78
N SER A 56 16.49 -2.00 3.13
CA SER A 56 15.91 -3.01 4.01
C SER A 56 15.40 -2.38 5.30
N GLY A 57 14.26 -2.84 5.79
CA GLY A 57 13.66 -2.28 7.00
C GLY A 57 12.15 -2.48 7.09
N ILE A 58 11.57 -1.91 8.14
CA ILE A 58 10.13 -1.95 8.39
C ILE A 58 9.46 -0.76 7.68
N TYR A 59 8.40 -1.08 6.96
CA TYR A 59 7.50 -0.14 6.32
C TYR A 59 6.06 -0.44 6.72
N PHE A 60 5.19 0.56 6.56
CA PHE A 60 3.77 0.42 6.77
C PHE A 60 3.03 0.85 5.52
N TYR A 61 1.95 0.16 5.18
CA TYR A 61 0.99 0.64 4.21
C TYR A 61 -0.35 0.85 4.89
N GLN A 62 -1.00 1.96 4.53
CA GLN A 62 -2.28 2.36 5.08
C GLN A 62 -3.29 2.54 3.96
N LEU A 63 -4.32 1.70 3.96
CA LEU A 63 -5.49 1.81 3.10
C LEU A 63 -6.58 2.61 3.83
N ARG A 64 -7.10 3.64 3.20
CA ARG A 64 -8.22 4.44 3.68
C ARG A 64 -9.36 4.38 2.66
N ALA A 65 -10.57 4.19 3.15
CA ALA A 65 -11.79 4.19 2.36
C ALA A 65 -12.95 4.76 3.20
N ALA A 66 -13.39 5.99 2.93
CA ALA A 66 -14.33 6.71 3.79
C ALA A 66 -13.90 6.67 5.28
N ALA A 67 -14.72 6.09 6.16
CA ALA A 67 -14.41 5.93 7.60
C ALA A 67 -13.51 4.73 7.91
N PHE A 68 -13.25 3.84 6.95
CA PHE A 68 -12.39 2.67 7.13
C PHE A 68 -10.92 3.03 6.98
N ILE A 69 -10.10 2.61 7.94
CA ILE A 69 -8.64 2.73 7.90
C ILE A 69 -8.05 1.38 8.30
N GLN A 70 -7.19 0.83 7.44
CA GLN A 70 -6.41 -0.36 7.75
C GLN A 70 -4.93 -0.07 7.53
N THR A 71 -4.12 -0.32 8.56
CA THR A 71 -2.67 -0.22 8.48
C THR A 71 -2.07 -1.61 8.63
N LYS A 72 -1.11 -1.96 7.79
CA LYS A 72 -0.41 -3.24 7.84
C LYS A 72 1.10 -3.01 7.73
N LYS A 73 1.86 -3.85 8.43
CA LYS A 73 3.33 -3.84 8.47
C LYS A 73 3.90 -4.67 7.33
N MET A 74 5.02 -4.22 6.76
CA MET A 74 5.80 -4.91 5.75
C MET A 74 7.27 -4.90 6.17
N LEU A 75 7.94 -6.04 6.10
CA LEU A 75 9.39 -6.14 6.22
C LEU A 75 9.97 -6.21 4.80
N LEU A 76 10.80 -5.23 4.46
CA LEU A 76 11.59 -5.24 3.23
C LEU A 76 12.96 -5.85 3.54
N LEU A 77 13.30 -6.92 2.84
CA LEU A 77 14.61 -7.57 2.89
C LEU A 77 15.31 -7.39 1.54
N ARG A 78 16.64 -7.36 1.56
CA ARG A 78 17.50 -7.34 0.36
C ARG A 78 18.48 -8.49 0.39
#